data_AF-A0A9X5XFY9-F1
#
_entry.id   AF-A0A9X5XFY9-F1
#
_cell.length_a   1.000
_cell.length_b   1.000
_cell.length_c   1.000
_cell.angle_alpha   90.00
_cell.angle_beta   90.00
_cell.angle_gamma   90.00
#
_symmetry.space_group_name_H-M   'P 1'
#
loop_
_entity.id
_entity.type
_entity.pdbx_description
1 polymer ?
#
loop_
_entity_poly.entity_id
_entity_poly.type
_entity_poly.pdbx_seq_one_letter_code
_entity_poly.pdbx_strand_id
1 'polypeptide(L)'
;LRDFRRLLSAHDLRGTPYGHFGDGCIHVRIDFDLLTGAGIGRFRRFSEELAELVVSHGGSLSGEHGDGQARAELLPRMYGTELVGLFERAKDLWDPDDLLNPGMLVRPHRLDENLRFAVLPREPVDVAFGYPADGGDFSAAVRRCVGVAKCRTTAADAGVMCPSFRATGEEEHSTRGRARLLHEMLAGEVVTDGWRSTEVRDALDLCLSCKGCRSDCPVGVDMATYKAEFLHHHYEGRRRPAAHYTMGWLPVWLRLVDRTGTAPLLNSLASVRPFAAVAKRLGGIAPEREIPRLAPETFSRWW
;
A
#
# COMPACT_ATOMS: atom_id res chain seq x y z
N LEU A 1 16.22 -14.13 25.19
CA LEU A 1 15.78 -12.70 25.18
C LEU A 1 16.74 -11.70 25.84
N ARG A 2 17.43 -12.01 26.96
CA ARG A 2 18.36 -11.05 27.59
C ARG A 2 19.49 -10.61 26.65
N ASP A 3 20.12 -11.57 25.99
CA ASP A 3 21.22 -11.29 25.04
C ASP A 3 20.72 -10.52 23.82
N PHE A 4 19.54 -10.85 23.31
CA PHE A 4 18.90 -10.10 22.22
C PHE A 4 18.65 -8.63 22.58
N ARG A 5 18.19 -8.35 23.81
CA ARG A 5 18.04 -6.96 24.29
C ARG A 5 19.39 -6.25 24.38
N ARG A 6 20.45 -6.96 24.84
CA ARG A 6 21.81 -6.41 24.87
C ARG A 6 22.31 -6.06 23.46
N LEU A 7 22.03 -6.93 22.49
CA LEU A 7 22.37 -6.71 21.08
C LEU A 7 21.65 -5.48 20.51
N LEU A 8 20.34 -5.35 20.75
CA LEU A 8 19.58 -4.15 20.38
C LEU A 8 20.20 -2.87 20.97
N SER A 9 20.52 -2.87 22.27
CA SER A 9 21.15 -1.73 22.93
C SER A 9 22.55 -1.41 22.38
N ALA A 10 23.35 -2.43 22.05
CA ALA A 10 24.69 -2.24 21.48
C ALA A 10 24.67 -1.55 20.11
N HIS A 11 23.59 -1.75 19.35
CA HIS A 11 23.38 -1.09 18.06
C HIS A 11 22.50 0.16 18.14
N ASP A 12 22.08 0.59 19.34
CA ASP A 12 21.14 1.70 19.52
C ASP A 12 19.84 1.52 18.71
N LEU A 13 19.26 0.33 18.82
CA LEU A 13 18.01 -0.05 18.15
C LEU A 13 16.91 -0.34 19.18
N ARG A 14 15.66 -0.05 18.81
CA ARG A 14 14.47 -0.39 19.58
C ARG A 14 13.71 -1.49 18.87
N GLY A 15 13.32 -2.50 19.64
CA GLY A 15 12.54 -3.63 19.15
C GLY A 15 11.25 -3.78 19.95
N THR A 16 10.11 -3.91 19.27
CA THR A 16 8.84 -4.30 19.91
C THR A 16 8.59 -5.79 19.67
N PRO A 17 8.76 -6.66 20.68
CA PRO A 17 8.50 -8.09 20.55
C PRO A 17 6.98 -8.39 20.64
N TYR A 18 6.53 -9.33 19.83
CA TYR A 18 5.17 -9.88 19.79
C TYR A 18 5.21 -11.30 19.20
N GLY A 19 4.08 -12.00 19.13
CA GLY A 19 3.98 -13.32 18.51
C GLY A 19 3.68 -14.45 19.49
N HIS A 20 4.05 -15.66 19.10
CA HIS A 20 3.63 -16.90 19.72
C HIS A 20 4.64 -17.38 20.78
N PHE A 21 4.70 -16.67 21.91
CA PHE A 21 5.65 -16.98 22.98
C PHE A 21 5.55 -18.42 23.51
N GLY A 22 4.33 -19.00 23.51
CA GLY A 22 4.11 -20.39 23.93
C GLY A 22 4.79 -21.42 23.03
N ASP A 23 4.96 -21.08 21.75
CA ASP A 23 5.59 -21.93 20.74
C ASP A 23 7.09 -21.63 20.57
N GLY A 24 7.64 -20.72 21.39
CA GLY A 24 9.02 -20.25 21.26
C GLY A 24 9.28 -19.38 20.02
N CYS A 25 8.22 -18.90 19.35
CA CYS A 25 8.33 -18.06 18.15
C CYS A 25 8.10 -16.58 18.48
N ILE A 26 9.12 -15.74 18.23
CA ILE A 26 9.10 -14.32 18.60
C ILE A 26 9.28 -13.47 17.36
N HIS A 27 8.33 -12.56 17.12
CA HIS A 27 8.42 -11.55 16.09
C HIS A 27 8.86 -10.24 16.72
N VAL A 28 9.73 -9.50 16.04
CA VAL A 28 10.18 -8.19 16.51
C VAL A 28 10.11 -7.20 15.37
N ARG A 29 9.46 -6.05 15.62
CA ARG A 29 9.61 -4.88 14.75
C ARG A 29 10.75 -4.02 15.29
N ILE A 30 11.77 -3.83 14.46
CA ILE A 30 12.99 -3.09 14.80
C ILE A 30 13.01 -1.82 13.95
N ASP A 31 13.39 -0.69 14.54
CA ASP A 31 13.45 0.63 13.91
C ASP A 31 14.73 0.85 13.08
N PHE A 32 15.03 -0.07 12.16
CA PHE A 32 16.15 0.06 11.25
C PHE A 32 16.04 1.30 10.35
N ASP A 33 17.13 2.04 10.23
CA ASP A 33 17.35 2.99 9.13
C ASP A 33 17.88 2.23 7.91
N LEU A 34 17.02 2.02 6.92
CA LEU A 34 17.35 1.36 5.64
C LEU A 34 17.54 2.36 4.49
N LEU A 35 17.82 3.63 4.81
CA LEU A 35 17.91 4.72 3.83
C LEU A 35 19.32 5.28 3.76
N THR A 36 19.98 5.43 4.92
CA THR A 36 21.34 5.94 4.98
C THR A 36 22.35 4.81 4.89
N GLY A 37 23.53 5.07 4.30
CA GLY A 37 24.60 4.08 4.24
C GLY A 37 25.06 3.59 5.62
N ALA A 38 25.07 4.49 6.62
CA ALA A 38 25.40 4.13 8.00
C ALA A 38 24.33 3.23 8.64
N GLY A 39 23.05 3.53 8.39
CA GLY A 39 21.91 2.73 8.83
C GLY A 39 21.91 1.33 8.22
N ILE A 40 22.10 1.24 6.90
CA ILE A 40 22.18 -0.03 6.16
C ILE A 40 23.36 -0.88 6.67
N GLY A 41 24.53 -0.26 6.85
CA GLY A 41 25.69 -0.95 7.42
C GLY A 41 25.44 -1.46 8.85
N ARG A 42 24.68 -0.72 9.66
CA ARG A 42 24.25 -1.15 11.00
C ARG A 42 23.26 -2.32 10.92
N PHE A 43 22.27 -2.25 10.03
CA PHE A 43 21.34 -3.35 9.77
C PHE A 43 22.07 -4.64 9.40
N ARG A 44 23.10 -4.55 8.55
CA ARG A 44 23.93 -5.69 8.18
C ARG A 44 24.66 -6.31 9.37
N ARG A 45 25.45 -5.52 10.09
CA ARG A 45 26.21 -6.01 11.27
C ARG A 45 25.27 -6.60 12.32
N PHE A 46 24.17 -5.92 12.62
CA PHE A 46 23.16 -6.42 13.55
C PHE A 46 22.56 -7.75 13.09
N SER A 47 22.27 -7.91 11.79
CA SER A 47 21.65 -9.15 11.26
C SER A 47 22.62 -10.33 11.31
N GLU A 48 23.90 -10.11 11.00
CA GLU A 48 24.97 -11.11 11.13
C GLU A 48 25.16 -11.54 12.60
N GLU A 49 25.29 -10.57 13.53
CA GLU A 49 25.41 -10.85 14.96
C GLU A 49 24.16 -11.51 15.56
N LEU A 50 22.97 -11.12 15.07
CA LEU A 50 21.71 -11.75 15.45
C LEU A 50 21.67 -13.21 15.02
N ALA A 51 22.18 -13.53 13.82
CA ALA A 51 22.21 -14.90 13.35
C ALA A 51 23.10 -15.78 14.24
N GLU A 52 24.30 -15.31 14.57
CA GLU A 52 25.20 -15.99 15.51
C GLU A 52 24.54 -16.18 16.89
N LEU A 53 23.88 -15.14 17.39
CA LEU A 53 23.16 -15.22 18.66
C LEU A 53 22.05 -16.28 18.59
N VAL A 54 21.20 -16.27 17.57
CA VAL A 54 20.11 -17.25 17.44
C VAL A 54 20.67 -18.68 17.38
N VAL A 55 21.70 -18.91 16.57
CA VAL A 55 22.34 -20.23 16.42
C VAL A 55 23.01 -20.69 17.72
N SER A 56 23.65 -19.79 18.47
CA SER A 56 24.25 -20.12 19.78
C SER A 56 23.22 -20.60 20.82
N HIS A 57 21.95 -20.24 20.66
CA HIS A 57 20.84 -20.71 21.50
C HIS A 57 20.12 -21.93 20.89
N GLY A 58 20.61 -22.49 19.77
CA GLY A 58 19.98 -23.59 19.04
C GLY A 58 18.68 -23.20 18.34
N GLY A 59 18.47 -21.90 18.07
CA GLY A 59 17.24 -21.36 17.47
C GLY A 59 17.26 -21.33 15.94
N SER A 60 16.14 -20.90 15.36
CA SER A 60 15.96 -20.67 13.92
C SER A 60 15.88 -19.18 13.58
N LEU A 61 16.49 -18.78 12.46
CA LEU A 61 16.38 -17.40 11.92
C LEU A 61 14.97 -17.08 11.42
N SER A 62 14.19 -18.11 11.06
CA SER A 62 12.79 -17.97 10.67
C SER A 62 11.93 -19.06 11.32
N GLY A 63 11.01 -18.63 12.19
CA GLY A 63 10.06 -19.53 12.85
C GLY A 63 8.85 -19.88 11.98
N GLU A 64 8.28 -18.90 11.27
CA GLU A 64 7.05 -19.09 10.46
C GLU A 64 7.05 -18.34 9.11
N HIS A 65 7.84 -17.26 8.95
CA HIS A 65 7.73 -16.35 7.80
C HIS A 65 8.54 -16.78 6.58
N GLY A 66 9.25 -17.91 6.67
CA GLY A 66 10.27 -18.32 5.70
C GLY A 66 11.48 -17.39 5.69
N ASP A 67 12.49 -17.74 4.90
CA ASP A 67 13.75 -16.98 4.89
C ASP A 67 13.68 -15.79 3.95
N GLY A 68 13.35 -16.07 2.68
CA GLY A 68 13.33 -15.10 1.59
C GLY A 68 14.67 -14.35 1.44
N GLN A 69 14.67 -13.23 0.73
CA GLN A 69 15.89 -12.41 0.58
C GLN A 69 16.45 -11.92 1.92
N ALA A 70 15.56 -11.61 2.88
CA ALA A 70 15.93 -10.94 4.12
C ALA A 70 16.83 -11.78 5.05
N ARG A 71 16.89 -13.11 4.85
CA ARG A 71 17.65 -14.04 5.71
C ARG A 71 18.49 -15.04 4.94
N ALA A 72 18.23 -15.24 3.65
CA ALA A 72 18.87 -16.28 2.87
C ALA A 72 20.40 -16.24 2.91
N GLU A 73 21.01 -15.05 2.86
CA GLU A 73 22.48 -14.90 2.97
C GLU A 73 23.04 -15.47 4.29
N LEU A 74 22.23 -15.51 5.34
CA LEU A 74 22.62 -15.95 6.68
C LEU A 74 22.36 -17.44 6.93
N LEU A 75 21.72 -18.15 5.99
CA LEU A 75 21.42 -19.58 6.14
C LEU A 75 22.65 -20.47 6.37
N PRO A 76 23.83 -20.20 5.76
CA PRO A 76 25.04 -20.97 6.06
C PRO A 76 25.47 -20.88 7.54
N ARG A 77 25.10 -19.83 8.27
CA ARG A 77 25.37 -19.72 9.72
C ARG A 77 24.55 -20.72 10.54
N MET A 78 23.33 -21.01 10.09
CA MET A 78 22.40 -21.89 10.80
C MET A 78 22.50 -23.35 10.34
N TYR A 79 22.59 -23.59 9.03
CA TYR A 79 22.57 -24.92 8.44
C TYR A 79 23.96 -25.46 8.07
N GLY A 80 24.98 -24.60 7.98
CA GLY A 80 26.27 -24.94 7.40
C GLY A 80 26.25 -24.95 5.87
N THR A 81 27.43 -24.83 5.26
CA THR A 81 27.58 -24.74 3.80
C THR A 81 27.21 -26.03 3.08
N GLU A 82 27.43 -27.19 3.69
CA GLU A 82 27.09 -28.50 3.10
C GLU A 82 25.58 -28.65 2.89
N LEU A 83 24.78 -28.30 3.89
CA LEU A 83 23.32 -28.41 3.83
C LEU A 83 22.72 -27.34 2.92
N VAL A 84 23.25 -26.12 2.91
CA VAL A 84 22.84 -25.11 1.93
C VAL A 84 23.18 -25.57 0.50
N GLY A 85 24.32 -26.20 0.28
CA GLY A 85 24.67 -26.80 -1.01
C GLY A 85 23.75 -27.96 -1.42
N LEU A 86 23.12 -28.67 -0.47
CA LEU A 86 22.05 -29.63 -0.77
C LEU A 86 20.78 -28.92 -1.26
N PHE A 87 20.44 -27.75 -0.69
CA PHE A 87 19.30 -26.95 -1.14
C PHE A 87 19.52 -26.43 -2.57
N GLU A 88 20.74 -25.99 -2.90
CA GLU A 88 21.12 -25.59 -4.27
C GLU A 88 20.93 -26.75 -5.26
N ARG A 89 21.42 -27.95 -4.94
CA ARG A 89 21.23 -29.13 -5.82
C ARG A 89 19.77 -29.50 -6.00
N ALA A 90 18.96 -29.36 -4.94
CA ALA A 90 17.52 -29.57 -5.04
C ALA A 90 16.88 -28.53 -5.97
N LYS A 91 17.26 -27.26 -5.87
CA LYS A 91 16.82 -26.20 -6.78
C LYS A 91 17.18 -26.51 -8.22
N ASP A 92 18.41 -26.91 -8.50
CA ASP A 92 18.90 -27.16 -9.86
C ASP A 92 18.23 -28.37 -10.52
N LEU A 93 17.77 -29.35 -9.73
CA LEU A 93 17.02 -30.49 -10.25
C LEU A 93 15.62 -30.09 -10.76
N TRP A 94 14.96 -29.14 -10.09
CA TRP A 94 13.59 -28.74 -10.41
C TRP A 94 13.50 -27.49 -11.29
N ASP A 95 14.54 -26.65 -11.27
CA ASP A 95 14.61 -25.39 -12.02
C ASP A 95 16.03 -25.16 -12.55
N PRO A 96 16.48 -25.97 -13.52
CA PRO A 96 17.84 -25.93 -14.04
C PRO A 96 18.19 -24.61 -14.74
N ASP A 97 17.18 -23.89 -15.23
CA ASP A 97 17.33 -22.60 -15.90
C ASP A 97 17.16 -21.40 -14.95
N ASP A 98 16.96 -21.65 -13.65
CA ASP A 98 16.79 -20.65 -12.58
C ASP A 98 15.67 -19.62 -12.84
N LEU A 99 14.55 -20.05 -13.42
CA LEU A 99 13.44 -19.15 -13.78
C LEU A 99 12.47 -18.88 -12.61
N LEU A 100 12.42 -19.76 -11.62
CA LEU A 100 11.48 -19.71 -10.50
C LEU A 100 12.09 -18.96 -9.30
N ASN A 101 11.86 -17.64 -9.24
CA ASN A 101 12.31 -16.79 -8.14
C ASN A 101 13.85 -16.78 -7.96
N PRO A 102 14.61 -16.38 -9.01
CA PRO A 102 16.07 -16.32 -8.97
C PRO A 102 16.58 -15.35 -7.89
N GLY A 103 17.82 -15.56 -7.46
CA GLY A 103 18.47 -14.66 -6.50
C GLY A 103 17.94 -14.77 -5.07
N MET A 104 17.30 -15.90 -4.72
CA MET A 104 16.59 -16.11 -3.45
C MET A 104 16.94 -17.48 -2.83
N LEU A 105 16.85 -17.58 -1.50
CA LEU A 105 17.10 -18.77 -0.68
C LEU A 105 18.49 -19.40 -0.82
N VAL A 106 18.75 -20.06 -1.94
CA VAL A 106 19.94 -20.91 -2.16
C VAL A 106 21.07 -20.15 -2.85
N ARG A 107 20.75 -19.18 -3.70
CA ARG A 107 21.70 -18.27 -4.34
C ARG A 107 21.26 -16.82 -4.13
N PRO A 108 21.21 -16.33 -2.87
CA PRO A 108 20.64 -15.04 -2.57
C PRO A 108 21.55 -13.88 -2.98
N HIS A 109 20.95 -12.73 -3.27
CA HIS A 109 21.69 -11.46 -3.23
C HIS A 109 22.15 -11.16 -1.80
N ARG A 110 22.99 -10.14 -1.61
CA ARG A 110 23.34 -9.71 -0.26
C ARG A 110 22.12 -9.12 0.47
N LEU A 111 22.04 -9.30 1.79
CA LEU A 111 20.96 -8.83 2.64
C LEU A 111 20.82 -7.30 2.61
N ASP A 112 21.90 -6.59 2.29
CA ASP A 112 21.98 -5.13 2.19
C ASP A 112 21.84 -4.62 0.74
N GLU A 113 21.54 -5.49 -0.23
CA GLU A 113 21.25 -5.14 -1.62
C GLU A 113 19.75 -5.16 -1.91
N ASN A 114 19.35 -4.53 -3.03
CA ASN A 114 17.96 -4.51 -3.52
C ASN A 114 16.93 -4.06 -2.47
N LEU A 115 17.35 -3.15 -1.58
CA LEU A 115 16.47 -2.62 -0.55
C LEU A 115 15.32 -1.86 -1.20
N ARG A 116 14.10 -2.27 -0.88
CA ARG A 116 12.87 -1.72 -1.46
C ARG A 116 12.80 -0.19 -1.48
N PHE A 117 13.40 0.48 -0.49
CA PHE A 117 13.30 1.93 -0.35
C PHE A 117 14.47 2.70 -0.98
N ALA A 118 15.49 2.00 -1.48
CA ALA A 118 16.69 2.63 -2.04
C ALA A 118 16.40 3.40 -3.34
N VAL A 119 15.36 3.01 -4.07
CA VAL A 119 14.94 3.61 -5.36
C VAL A 119 14.04 4.83 -5.18
N LEU A 120 13.59 5.11 -3.96
CA LEU A 120 12.70 6.23 -3.71
C LEU A 120 13.46 7.57 -3.66
N PRO A 121 12.78 8.70 -3.93
CA PRO A 121 13.38 10.02 -3.81
C PRO A 121 13.99 10.22 -2.42
N ARG A 122 15.22 10.76 -2.38
CA ARG A 122 15.93 11.08 -1.12
C ARG A 122 15.43 12.37 -0.50
N GLU A 123 15.04 13.32 -1.34
CA GLU A 123 14.44 14.57 -0.91
C GLU A 123 12.91 14.45 -0.91
N PRO A 124 12.21 15.12 0.03
CA PRO A 124 10.76 15.19 0.02
C PRO A 124 10.24 15.74 -1.30
N VAL A 125 9.13 15.17 -1.77
CA VAL A 125 8.40 15.69 -2.93
C VAL A 125 7.48 16.82 -2.50
N ASP A 126 7.12 17.71 -3.44
CA ASP A 126 6.10 18.72 -3.19
C ASP A 126 4.77 18.05 -2.81
N VAL A 127 4.11 18.59 -1.78
CA VAL A 127 2.87 18.06 -1.22
C VAL A 127 1.90 19.18 -0.85
N ALA A 128 0.60 18.91 -0.98
CA ALA A 128 -0.46 19.76 -0.47
C ALA A 128 -0.89 19.36 0.96
N PHE A 129 -0.73 18.10 1.35
CA PHE A 129 -1.02 17.63 2.71
C PHE A 129 0.22 17.66 3.61
N GLY A 130 0.01 17.86 4.91
CA GLY A 130 1.11 18.04 5.87
C GLY A 130 1.74 16.77 6.44
N TYR A 131 1.28 15.56 6.10
CA TYR A 131 1.76 14.25 6.58
C TYR A 131 2.44 14.23 7.97
N PRO A 132 1.71 14.59 9.05
CA PRO A 132 2.34 14.88 10.35
C PRO A 132 3.01 13.65 11.00
N ALA A 133 2.54 12.45 10.68
CA ALA A 133 3.11 11.19 11.19
C ALA A 133 4.25 10.65 10.29
N ASP A 134 4.64 11.39 9.24
CA ASP A 134 5.68 11.05 8.27
C ASP A 134 6.69 12.19 8.09
N GLY A 135 6.69 13.17 8.99
CA GLY A 135 7.58 14.33 8.89
C GLY A 135 7.29 15.24 7.70
N GLY A 136 6.05 15.24 7.19
CA GLY A 136 5.68 16.01 6.00
C GLY A 136 6.05 15.34 4.67
N ASP A 137 6.60 14.12 4.68
CA ASP A 137 7.07 13.43 3.48
C ASP A 137 6.05 12.40 2.97
N PHE A 138 5.57 12.61 1.74
CA PHE A 138 4.69 11.65 1.05
C PHE A 138 5.40 10.33 0.74
N SER A 139 6.71 10.35 0.43
CA SER A 139 7.49 9.13 0.18
C SER A 139 7.58 8.28 1.45
N ALA A 140 7.76 8.88 2.63
CA ALA A 140 7.65 8.21 3.92
C ALA A 140 6.25 7.60 4.14
N ALA A 141 5.19 8.34 3.81
CA ALA A 141 3.83 7.84 3.93
C ALA A 141 3.57 6.59 3.06
N VAL A 142 4.02 6.60 1.80
CA VAL A 142 3.91 5.46 0.87
C VAL A 142 4.72 4.25 1.37
N ARG A 143 5.90 4.48 1.98
CA ARG A 143 6.76 3.42 2.55
C ARG A 143 6.12 2.64 3.70
N ARG A 144 5.08 3.17 4.35
CA ARG A 144 4.38 2.46 5.44
C ARG A 144 3.88 1.09 5.03
N CYS A 145 3.43 0.91 3.79
CA CYS A 145 2.90 -0.37 3.35
C CYS A 145 4.01 -1.43 3.34
N VAL A 146 3.97 -2.38 4.28
CA VAL A 146 4.95 -3.49 4.40
C VAL A 146 4.59 -4.74 3.59
N GLY A 147 3.57 -4.70 2.73
CA GLY A 147 3.27 -5.78 1.80
C GLY A 147 2.55 -7.02 2.35
N VAL A 148 2.13 -7.00 3.63
CA VAL A 148 1.51 -8.15 4.37
C VAL A 148 0.20 -8.70 3.81
N ALA A 149 -0.35 -8.13 2.73
CA ALA A 149 -1.49 -8.66 2.00
C ALA A 149 -2.83 -8.83 2.79
N LYS A 150 -2.92 -8.42 4.07
CA LYS A 150 -4.18 -8.47 4.85
C LYS A 150 -5.36 -7.80 4.12
N CYS A 151 -5.05 -6.79 3.30
CA CYS A 151 -5.99 -6.12 2.41
C CYS A 151 -6.22 -6.86 1.07
N ARG A 152 -6.23 -8.19 1.06
CA ARG A 152 -6.60 -9.03 -0.10
C ARG A 152 -7.66 -10.07 0.27
N THR A 153 -8.57 -9.72 1.19
CA THR A 153 -9.64 -10.62 1.60
C THR A 153 -10.86 -10.49 0.68
N THR A 154 -11.34 -11.62 0.16
CA THR A 154 -12.59 -11.70 -0.58
C THR A 154 -13.78 -11.97 0.33
N ALA A 155 -13.53 -12.38 1.58
CA ALA A 155 -14.58 -12.66 2.56
C ALA A 155 -15.25 -11.35 3.03
N ALA A 156 -16.58 -11.38 3.11
CA ALA A 156 -17.39 -10.21 3.44
C ALA A 156 -17.27 -9.78 4.91
N ASP A 157 -16.97 -10.74 5.80
CA ASP A 157 -16.86 -10.61 7.26
C ASP A 157 -15.44 -10.24 7.76
N ALA A 158 -14.42 -10.37 6.92
CA ALA A 158 -13.01 -10.19 7.27
C ALA A 158 -12.53 -8.72 7.40
N GLY A 159 -13.41 -7.80 7.77
CA GLY A 159 -13.12 -6.37 7.96
C GLY A 159 -13.40 -5.49 6.74
N VAL A 160 -12.97 -4.22 6.84
CA VAL A 160 -13.15 -3.20 5.80
C VAL A 160 -12.16 -3.42 4.68
N MET A 161 -12.64 -3.97 3.58
CA MET A 161 -11.86 -4.18 2.37
C MET A 161 -12.29 -3.26 1.24
N CYS A 162 -11.37 -2.92 0.32
CA CYS A 162 -11.70 -2.15 -0.88
C CYS A 162 -12.76 -2.89 -1.72
N PRO A 163 -13.93 -2.27 -1.96
CA PRO A 163 -14.98 -2.91 -2.75
C PRO A 163 -14.54 -3.22 -4.19
N SER A 164 -13.66 -2.39 -4.76
CA SER A 164 -13.09 -2.61 -6.10
C SER A 164 -12.25 -3.90 -6.17
N PHE A 165 -11.39 -4.17 -5.19
CA PHE A 165 -10.68 -5.44 -5.12
C PHE A 165 -11.64 -6.64 -4.98
N ARG A 166 -12.67 -6.54 -4.13
CA ARG A 166 -13.65 -7.63 -3.97
C ARG A 166 -14.41 -7.91 -5.26
N ALA A 167 -14.68 -6.87 -6.05
CA ALA A 167 -15.39 -7.00 -7.32
C ALA A 167 -14.52 -7.55 -8.45
N THR A 168 -13.26 -7.12 -8.56
CA THR A 168 -12.40 -7.50 -9.69
C THR A 168 -11.47 -8.67 -9.39
N GLY A 169 -11.05 -8.84 -8.13
CA GLY A 169 -9.97 -9.76 -7.73
C GLY A 169 -8.56 -9.27 -8.10
N GLU A 170 -8.45 -8.10 -8.71
CA GLU A 170 -7.19 -7.58 -9.26
C GLU A 170 -6.38 -6.82 -8.22
N GLU A 171 -5.08 -7.12 -8.15
CA GLU A 171 -4.21 -6.64 -7.09
C GLU A 171 -4.13 -5.12 -7.01
N GLU A 172 -4.10 -4.44 -8.16
CA GLU A 172 -4.01 -2.98 -8.25
C GLU A 172 -5.15 -2.25 -7.52
N HIS A 173 -6.30 -2.89 -7.34
CA HIS A 173 -7.45 -2.34 -6.64
C HIS A 173 -7.46 -2.63 -5.13
N SER A 174 -6.46 -3.36 -4.63
CA SER A 174 -6.23 -3.52 -3.19
C SER A 174 -5.49 -2.31 -2.61
N THR A 175 -5.53 -2.15 -1.28
CA THR A 175 -4.71 -1.12 -0.60
C THR A 175 -3.22 -1.37 -0.86
N ARG A 176 -2.77 -2.62 -0.89
CA ARG A 176 -1.36 -2.99 -1.15
C ARG A 176 -0.97 -2.66 -2.58
N GLY A 177 -1.80 -3.00 -3.56
CA GLY A 177 -1.55 -2.68 -4.97
C GLY A 177 -1.49 -1.18 -5.23
N ARG A 178 -2.42 -0.40 -4.68
CA ARG A 178 -2.37 1.08 -4.75
C ARG A 178 -1.11 1.65 -4.12
N ALA A 179 -0.71 1.15 -2.95
CA ALA A 179 0.54 1.55 -2.31
C ALA A 179 1.76 1.19 -3.16
N ARG A 180 1.74 0.02 -3.84
CA ARG A 180 2.82 -0.38 -4.76
C ARG A 180 2.86 0.52 -5.99
N LEU A 181 1.73 0.85 -6.61
CA LEU A 181 1.71 1.75 -7.77
C LEU A 181 2.20 3.16 -7.41
N LEU A 182 1.81 3.69 -6.25
CA LEU A 182 2.36 4.96 -5.74
C LEU A 182 3.86 4.88 -5.48
N HIS A 183 4.35 3.73 -4.99
CA HIS A 183 5.77 3.50 -4.82
C HIS A 183 6.50 3.47 -6.17
N GLU A 184 5.99 2.74 -7.17
CA GLU A 184 6.57 2.71 -8.52
C GLU A 184 6.59 4.10 -9.17
N MET A 185 5.53 4.88 -8.96
CA MET A 185 5.44 6.26 -9.44
C MET A 185 6.52 7.16 -8.85
N LEU A 186 6.81 7.00 -7.55
CA LEU A 186 7.86 7.76 -6.87
C LEU A 186 9.25 7.27 -7.27
N ALA A 187 9.43 5.97 -7.48
CA ALA A 187 10.70 5.39 -7.92
C ALA A 187 11.03 5.79 -9.37
N GLY A 188 10.03 5.88 -10.24
CA GLY A 188 10.20 6.33 -11.62
C GLY A 188 10.86 5.32 -12.56
N GLU A 189 11.06 4.07 -12.13
CA GLU A 189 11.68 3.01 -12.95
C GLU A 189 10.69 2.35 -13.91
N VAL A 190 9.52 1.93 -13.39
CA VAL A 190 8.46 1.27 -14.17
C VAL A 190 7.34 2.25 -14.53
N VAL A 191 6.90 3.07 -13.57
CA VAL A 191 5.89 4.12 -13.77
C VAL A 191 6.61 5.46 -13.92
N THR A 192 6.91 5.82 -15.15
CA THR A 192 7.83 6.94 -15.47
C THR A 192 7.15 8.32 -15.49
N ASP A 193 5.83 8.36 -15.65
CA ASP A 193 5.09 9.62 -15.79
C ASP A 193 4.81 10.35 -14.45
N GLY A 194 5.28 9.81 -13.33
CA GLY A 194 5.13 10.41 -12.00
C GLY A 194 3.68 10.78 -11.70
N TRP A 195 3.44 12.02 -11.26
CA TRP A 195 2.09 12.56 -11.00
C TRP A 195 1.16 12.59 -12.22
N ARG A 196 1.66 12.34 -13.43
CA ARG A 196 0.86 12.26 -14.66
C ARG A 196 0.48 10.82 -15.05
N SER A 197 0.99 9.82 -14.34
CA SER A 197 0.75 8.39 -14.62
C SER A 197 -0.73 8.04 -14.68
N THR A 198 -1.08 7.21 -15.67
CA THR A 198 -2.45 6.72 -15.84
C THR A 198 -2.70 5.45 -15.04
N GLU A 199 -1.68 4.65 -14.80
CA GLU A 199 -1.71 3.42 -14.00
C GLU A 199 -2.13 3.72 -12.56
N VAL A 200 -1.51 4.75 -11.95
CA VAL A 200 -1.85 5.20 -10.60
C VAL A 200 -3.24 5.82 -10.58
N ARG A 201 -3.57 6.65 -11.58
CA ARG A 201 -4.89 7.27 -11.71
C ARG A 201 -5.98 6.20 -11.74
N ASP A 202 -5.84 5.18 -12.57
CA ASP A 202 -6.86 4.17 -12.80
C ASP A 202 -7.06 3.28 -11.57
N ALA A 203 -5.97 2.87 -10.92
CA ALA A 203 -6.06 2.15 -9.65
C ALA A 203 -6.73 2.95 -8.54
N LEU A 204 -6.48 4.27 -8.48
CA LEU A 204 -7.07 5.17 -7.50
C LEU A 204 -8.50 5.59 -7.86
N ASP A 205 -8.91 5.58 -9.12
CA ASP A 205 -10.24 6.01 -9.55
C ASP A 205 -11.33 5.24 -8.81
N LEU A 206 -11.20 3.90 -8.76
CA LEU A 206 -12.11 2.99 -8.06
C LEU A 206 -11.92 2.94 -6.52
N CYS A 207 -11.08 3.81 -5.95
CA CYS A 207 -10.98 3.97 -4.50
C CYS A 207 -12.07 4.94 -3.99
N LEU A 208 -12.92 4.47 -3.08
CA LEU A 208 -14.00 5.28 -2.49
C LEU A 208 -13.53 6.32 -1.46
N SER A 209 -12.23 6.35 -1.12
CA SER A 209 -11.69 7.21 -0.06
C SER A 209 -12.39 7.04 1.30
N CYS A 210 -12.95 5.87 1.58
CA CYS A 210 -13.72 5.58 2.80
C CYS A 210 -12.88 5.48 4.09
N LYS A 211 -11.54 5.57 3.98
CA LYS A 211 -10.57 5.44 5.09
C LYS A 211 -10.56 4.10 5.83
N GLY A 212 -11.25 3.07 5.34
CA GLY A 212 -11.17 1.72 5.91
C GLY A 212 -9.75 1.17 6.01
N CYS A 213 -8.93 1.43 4.99
CA CYS A 213 -7.51 1.06 5.00
C CYS A 213 -6.73 1.69 6.15
N ARG A 214 -7.07 2.91 6.58
CA ARG A 214 -6.37 3.59 7.68
C ARG A 214 -6.66 2.93 9.03
N SER A 215 -7.89 2.45 9.22
CA SER A 215 -8.33 1.79 10.46
C SER A 215 -7.87 0.34 10.56
N ASP A 216 -7.99 -0.43 9.47
CA ASP A 216 -7.84 -1.89 9.52
C ASP A 216 -6.41 -2.36 9.20
N CYS A 217 -5.62 -1.49 8.57
CA CYS A 217 -4.22 -1.78 8.24
C CYS A 217 -3.36 -1.65 9.50
N PRO A 218 -2.54 -2.67 9.84
CA PRO A 218 -1.69 -2.63 11.03
C PRO A 218 -0.61 -1.53 10.99
N VAL A 219 -0.36 -0.97 9.81
CA VAL A 219 0.62 0.10 9.58
C VAL A 219 -0.05 1.41 9.14
N GLY A 220 -1.37 1.55 9.30
CA GLY A 220 -2.07 2.83 9.19
C GLY A 220 -2.02 3.52 7.81
N VAL A 221 -1.99 2.75 6.73
CA VAL A 221 -1.98 3.28 5.35
C VAL A 221 -3.25 4.10 5.08
N ASP A 222 -3.11 5.36 4.67
CA ASP A 222 -4.23 6.28 4.41
C ASP A 222 -4.40 6.55 2.90
N MET A 223 -4.98 5.59 2.18
CA MET A 223 -5.24 5.75 0.73
C MET A 223 -6.18 6.89 0.39
N ALA A 224 -7.02 7.35 1.34
CA ALA A 224 -7.90 8.49 1.08
C ALA A 224 -7.07 9.77 0.93
N THR A 225 -6.12 9.98 1.85
CA THR A 225 -5.18 11.10 1.78
C THR A 225 -4.26 10.96 0.55
N TYR A 226 -3.72 9.76 0.30
CA TYR A 226 -2.81 9.57 -0.84
C TYR A 226 -3.51 9.76 -2.20
N LYS A 227 -4.77 9.34 -2.31
CA LYS A 227 -5.59 9.62 -3.49
C LYS A 227 -5.80 11.12 -3.68
N ALA A 228 -6.12 11.83 -2.60
CA ALA A 228 -6.36 13.27 -2.68
C ALA A 228 -5.10 14.03 -3.11
N GLU A 229 -3.94 13.68 -2.57
CA GLU A 229 -2.63 14.22 -2.98
C GLU A 229 -2.33 13.93 -4.45
N PHE A 230 -2.40 12.66 -4.85
CA PHE A 230 -2.15 12.29 -6.24
C PHE A 230 -3.11 13.03 -7.19
N LEU A 231 -4.40 13.09 -6.89
CA LEU A 231 -5.37 13.80 -7.72
C LEU A 231 -5.27 15.32 -7.64
N HIS A 232 -4.48 15.89 -6.73
CA HIS A 232 -4.16 17.31 -6.70
C HIS A 232 -3.11 17.64 -7.75
N HIS A 233 -1.99 16.89 -7.75
CA HIS A 233 -0.88 17.05 -8.70
C HIS A 233 -1.21 16.46 -10.09
N HIS A 234 -1.78 15.26 -10.13
CA HIS A 234 -2.56 14.83 -11.29
C HIS A 234 -3.64 15.90 -11.49
N TYR A 235 -4.11 16.34 -12.64
CA TYR A 235 -5.07 17.47 -12.72
C TYR A 235 -4.64 18.89 -12.32
N GLU A 236 -3.49 19.14 -11.69
CA GLU A 236 -2.98 20.51 -11.60
C GLU A 236 -2.79 21.08 -13.02
N GLY A 237 -3.35 22.26 -13.28
CA GLY A 237 -3.37 22.89 -14.61
C GLY A 237 -4.13 22.12 -15.69
N ARG A 238 -4.89 21.06 -15.36
CA ARG A 238 -5.62 20.22 -16.32
C ARG A 238 -7.10 20.09 -15.97
N ARG A 239 -7.90 19.73 -16.98
CA ARG A 239 -9.33 19.47 -16.81
C ARG A 239 -9.54 18.17 -16.02
N ARG A 240 -10.41 18.20 -15.01
CA ARG A 240 -10.84 17.00 -14.29
C ARG A 240 -11.96 16.28 -15.06
N PRO A 241 -12.19 14.98 -14.81
CA PRO A 241 -13.37 14.28 -15.27
C PRO A 241 -14.66 15.01 -14.87
N ALA A 242 -15.68 14.96 -15.73
CA ALA A 242 -16.96 15.62 -15.48
C ALA A 242 -17.58 15.22 -14.13
N ALA A 243 -17.47 13.94 -13.77
CA ALA A 243 -17.93 13.40 -12.50
C ALA A 243 -17.31 14.10 -11.27
N HIS A 244 -16.07 14.59 -11.35
CA HIS A 244 -15.44 15.30 -10.24
C HIS A 244 -16.14 16.65 -9.96
N TYR A 245 -16.63 17.31 -11.01
CA TYR A 245 -17.37 18.56 -10.86
C TYR A 245 -18.82 18.30 -10.44
N THR A 246 -19.52 17.40 -11.13
CA THR A 246 -20.94 17.16 -10.87
C THR A 246 -21.18 16.47 -9.53
N MET A 247 -20.35 15.48 -9.17
CA MET A 247 -20.47 14.75 -7.92
C MET A 247 -19.75 15.46 -6.77
N GLY A 248 -18.54 15.98 -7.01
CA GLY A 248 -17.78 16.71 -6.00
C GLY A 248 -18.48 17.99 -5.53
N TRP A 249 -19.28 18.64 -6.39
CA TRP A 249 -20.07 19.82 -6.04
C TRP A 249 -21.55 19.53 -5.76
N LEU A 250 -21.92 18.26 -5.52
CA LEU A 250 -23.28 17.87 -5.13
C LEU A 250 -23.90 18.80 -4.08
N PRO A 251 -23.23 19.09 -2.95
CA PRO A 251 -23.82 19.95 -1.92
C PRO A 251 -24.11 21.38 -2.42
N VAL A 252 -23.33 21.89 -3.37
CA VAL A 252 -23.47 23.27 -3.88
C VAL A 252 -24.69 23.36 -4.79
N TRP A 253 -24.79 22.50 -5.80
CA TRP A 253 -25.90 22.60 -6.75
C TRP A 253 -27.21 22.05 -6.19
N LEU A 254 -27.19 21.04 -5.30
CA LEU A 254 -28.41 20.58 -4.62
C LEU A 254 -29.02 21.67 -3.73
N ARG A 255 -28.19 22.50 -3.08
CA ARG A 255 -28.68 23.70 -2.35
C ARG A 255 -29.34 24.71 -3.28
N LEU A 256 -28.84 24.88 -4.50
CA LEU A 256 -29.47 25.75 -5.49
C LEU A 256 -30.82 25.17 -5.95
N VAL A 257 -30.90 23.85 -6.16
CA VAL A 257 -32.14 23.17 -6.53
C VAL A 257 -33.21 23.33 -5.44
N ASP A 258 -32.86 23.13 -4.17
CA ASP A 258 -33.76 23.35 -3.05
C ASP A 258 -34.25 24.80 -2.98
N ARG A 259 -33.32 25.77 -3.03
CA ARG A 259 -33.65 27.21 -2.98
C ARG A 259 -34.54 27.68 -4.12
N THR A 260 -34.41 27.09 -5.30
CA THR A 260 -35.18 27.45 -6.49
C THR A 260 -36.45 26.61 -6.66
N GLY A 261 -36.67 25.59 -5.83
CA GLY A 261 -37.80 24.68 -5.97
C GLY A 261 -37.80 23.88 -7.29
N THR A 262 -36.64 23.71 -7.94
CA THR A 262 -36.53 23.14 -9.29
C THR A 262 -36.46 21.60 -9.32
N ALA A 263 -36.54 20.93 -8.16
CA ALA A 263 -36.46 19.48 -8.07
C ALA A 263 -37.51 18.74 -8.93
N PRO A 264 -38.81 19.10 -8.95
CA PRO A 264 -39.81 18.43 -9.79
C PRO A 264 -39.52 18.58 -11.29
N LEU A 265 -39.03 19.75 -11.71
CA LEU A 265 -38.64 20.03 -13.08
C LEU A 265 -37.45 19.14 -13.50
N LEU A 266 -36.40 19.10 -12.69
CA LEU A 266 -35.21 18.28 -12.97
C LEU A 266 -35.54 16.79 -13.01
N ASN A 267 -36.41 16.31 -12.10
CA ASN A 267 -36.89 14.93 -12.10
C ASN A 267 -37.71 14.62 -13.37
N SER A 268 -38.54 15.55 -13.83
CA SER A 268 -39.32 15.39 -15.07
C SER A 268 -38.40 15.32 -16.29
N LEU A 269 -37.40 16.21 -16.38
CA LEU A 269 -36.40 16.17 -17.45
C LEU A 269 -35.58 14.87 -17.41
N ALA A 270 -35.15 14.42 -16.23
CA ALA A 270 -34.39 13.18 -16.07
C ALA A 270 -35.21 11.90 -16.41
N SER A 271 -36.54 11.98 -16.40
CA SER A 271 -37.40 10.86 -16.81
C SER A 271 -37.47 10.66 -18.33
N VAL A 272 -37.09 11.66 -19.11
CA VAL A 272 -37.14 11.65 -20.58
C VAL A 272 -35.79 11.18 -21.14
N ARG A 273 -35.78 10.07 -21.87
CA ARG A 273 -34.55 9.36 -22.28
C ARG A 273 -33.47 10.24 -22.95
N PRO A 274 -33.77 11.10 -23.94
CA PRO A 274 -32.76 11.97 -24.53
C PRO A 274 -32.11 12.94 -23.54
N PHE A 275 -32.92 13.58 -22.69
CA PHE A 275 -32.41 14.50 -21.67
C PHE A 275 -31.60 13.77 -20.59
N ALA A 276 -32.06 12.58 -20.18
CA ALA A 276 -31.31 11.72 -19.27
C ALA A 276 -29.95 11.31 -19.86
N ALA A 277 -29.89 10.93 -21.14
CA ALA A 277 -28.64 10.56 -21.81
C ALA A 277 -27.66 11.73 -21.89
N VAL A 278 -28.14 12.93 -22.22
CA VAL A 278 -27.31 14.15 -22.22
C VAL A 278 -26.81 14.47 -20.81
N ALA A 279 -27.70 14.42 -19.81
CA ALA A 279 -27.33 14.65 -18.42
C ALA A 279 -26.28 13.64 -17.92
N LYS A 280 -26.43 12.34 -18.25
CA LYS A 280 -25.44 11.31 -17.91
C LYS A 280 -24.09 11.59 -18.55
N ARG A 281 -24.07 11.91 -19.86
CA ARG A 281 -22.83 12.21 -20.59
C ARG A 281 -22.12 13.45 -20.03
N LEU A 282 -22.85 14.55 -19.84
CA LEU A 282 -22.30 15.78 -19.27
C LEU A 282 -21.92 15.63 -17.79
N GLY A 283 -22.61 14.73 -17.08
CA GLY A 283 -22.38 14.44 -15.67
C GLY A 283 -21.27 13.44 -15.39
N GLY A 284 -20.70 12.79 -16.41
CA GLY A 284 -19.75 11.70 -16.23
C GLY A 284 -20.37 10.46 -15.57
N ILE A 285 -21.66 10.21 -15.81
CA ILE A 285 -22.41 9.07 -15.28
C ILE A 285 -22.45 7.97 -16.34
N ALA A 286 -22.17 6.74 -15.93
CA ALA A 286 -22.23 5.58 -16.81
C ALA A 286 -23.64 5.42 -17.44
N PRO A 287 -23.75 5.17 -18.76
CA PRO A 287 -25.03 5.13 -19.47
C PRO A 287 -26.07 4.17 -18.87
N GLU A 288 -25.60 3.08 -18.27
CA GLU A 288 -26.38 1.98 -17.68
C GLU A 288 -27.01 2.36 -16.34
N ARG A 289 -26.55 3.44 -15.69
CA ARG A 289 -27.01 3.84 -14.35
C ARG A 289 -28.27 4.69 -14.42
N GLU A 290 -29.19 4.50 -13.49
CA GLU A 290 -30.34 5.39 -13.32
C GLU A 290 -29.91 6.69 -12.63
N ILE A 291 -30.48 7.82 -13.05
CA ILE A 291 -30.29 9.10 -12.36
C ILE A 291 -31.18 9.07 -11.11
N PRO A 292 -30.63 9.24 -9.89
CA PRO A 292 -31.44 9.29 -8.68
C PRO A 292 -32.45 10.44 -8.72
N ARG A 293 -33.66 10.19 -8.23
CA ARG A 293 -34.67 11.26 -8.09
C ARG A 293 -34.25 12.20 -6.96
N LEU A 294 -34.34 13.50 -7.24
CA LEU A 294 -34.14 14.54 -6.23
C LEU A 294 -35.36 14.59 -5.31
N ALA A 295 -35.11 14.55 -4.01
CA ALA A 295 -36.16 14.72 -3.01
C ALA A 295 -36.72 16.16 -3.10
N PRO A 296 -38.06 16.34 -3.05
CA PRO A 296 -38.68 17.68 -3.06
C PRO A 296 -38.45 18.43 -1.75
N GLU A 297 -38.13 17.71 -0.67
CA GLU A 297 -37.89 18.24 0.65
C GLU A 297 -36.51 17.77 1.15
N THR A 298 -35.77 18.66 1.79
CA THR A 298 -34.46 18.33 2.36
C THR A 298 -34.63 17.57 3.67
N PHE A 299 -33.67 16.69 3.98
CA PHE A 299 -33.67 15.93 5.24
C PHE A 299 -33.81 16.84 6.48
N SER A 300 -33.12 18.00 6.48
CA SER A 300 -33.16 18.95 7.60
C SER A 300 -34.44 19.77 7.71
N ARG A 301 -35.30 19.75 6.69
CA ARG A 301 -36.64 20.37 6.76
C ARG A 301 -37.67 19.33 7.23
N TRP A 302 -37.48 18.09 6.82
CA TRP A 302 -38.32 16.95 7.19
C TRP A 302 -38.14 16.52 8.66
N TRP A 303 -36.91 16.51 9.19
CA TRP A 303 -36.56 16.12 10.57
C TRP A 303 -36.39 17.31 11.50
#